data_AF-A0AA91ZS69-F1
#
_entry.id   AF-A0AA91ZS69-F1
#
_cell.length_a   1.000
_cell.length_b   1.000
_cell.length_c   1.000
_cell.angle_alpha   90.00
_cell.angle_beta   90.00
_cell.angle_gamma   90.00
#
_symmetry.space_group_name_H-M   'P 1'
#
loop_
_entity.id
_entity.type
_entity.pdbx_description
1 polymer ?
#
loop_
_entity_poly.entity_id
_entity_poly.type
_entity_poly.pdbx_seq_one_letter_code
_entity_poly.pdbx_strand_id
1 'polypeptide(L)' 'MESLKILKVSICIFGILFVTNGIDFIAELLKDHTFNWLEFLCTIGFLFVLIKDSLDLKNKNYEK' A
#
# COMPACT_ATOMS: atom_id res chain seq x y z
N MET A 1 -9.12 -21.72 -1.15
CA MET A 1 -7.88 -21.55 -1.96
C MET A 1 -7.92 -20.27 -2.81
N GLU A 2 -9.09 -19.83 -3.29
CA GLU A 2 -9.25 -18.59 -4.07
C GLU A 2 -9.04 -17.30 -3.26
N SER A 3 -9.55 -17.23 -2.03
CA SER A 3 -9.38 -16.05 -1.14
C SER A 3 -7.90 -15.67 -0.95
N LEU A 4 -7.00 -16.66 -0.86
CA LEU A 4 -5.57 -16.44 -0.66
C LEU A 4 -4.88 -15.94 -1.93
N LYS A 5 -5.38 -16.32 -3.12
CA LYS A 5 -4.90 -15.79 -4.41
C LYS A 5 -5.30 -14.33 -4.56
N ILE A 6 -6.55 -13.99 -4.26
CA ILE A 6 -7.07 -12.61 -4.31
C ILE A 6 -6.27 -11.71 -3.37
N LEU A 7 -5.97 -12.18 -2.16
CA LEU A 7 -5.19 -11.41 -1.19
C LEU A 7 -3.76 -11.13 -1.65
N LYS A 8 -3.08 -12.12 -2.24
CA LYS A 8 -1.75 -11.92 -2.83
C LYS A 8 -1.77 -10.91 -3.97
N VAL A 9 -2.80 -10.95 -4.82
CA VAL A 9 -2.98 -9.98 -5.91
C VAL A 9 -3.22 -8.57 -5.34
N SER A 10 -4.05 -8.45 -4.29
CA SER A 10 -4.29 -7.19 -3.59
C SER A 10 -3.00 -6.58 -3.05
N ILE A 11 -2.19 -7.36 -2.33
CA ILE A 11 -0.87 -6.94 -1.83
C ILE A 11 0.04 -6.46 -2.97
N CYS A 12 0.09 -7.18 -4.08
CA CYS A 12 0.88 -6.76 -5.24
C CYS A 12 0.41 -5.41 -5.82
N ILE A 13 -0.90 -5.24 -6.02
CA ILE A 13 -1.47 -4.01 -6.59
C ILE A 13 -1.23 -2.82 -5.66
N PHE A 14 -1.61 -2.95 -4.38
CA PHE A 14 -1.42 -1.88 -3.41
C PHE A 14 0.05 -1.60 -3.11
N GLY A 15 0.91 -2.62 -3.21
CA GLY A 15 2.37 -2.48 -3.17
C GLY A 15 2.89 -1.53 -4.25
N ILE A 16 2.50 -1.75 -5.50
CA ILE A 16 2.90 -0.90 -6.62
C ILE A 16 2.34 0.51 -6.43
N LEU A 17 1.05 0.64 -6.10
CA LEU A 17 0.40 1.94 -5.89
C LEU A 17 1.06 2.74 -4.78
N PHE A 18 1.44 2.10 -3.67
CA PHE A 18 2.15 2.75 -2.57
C PHE A 18 3.53 3.25 -3.00
N VAL A 19 4.30 2.45 -3.74
CA VAL A 19 5.63 2.85 -4.21
C VAL A 19 5.54 4.00 -5.20
N THR A 20 4.63 3.93 -6.18
CA THR A 20 4.47 4.99 -7.18
C THR A 20 4.01 6.30 -6.53
N ASN A 21 2.95 6.29 -5.71
CA ASN A 21 2.51 7.49 -5.00
C ASN A 21 3.56 8.01 -4.02
N GLY A 22 4.29 7.12 -3.34
CA GLY A 22 5.35 7.53 -2.43
C GLY A 22 6.50 8.23 -3.15
N ILE A 23 6.88 7.76 -4.34
CA ILE A 23 7.90 8.41 -5.17
C ILE A 23 7.42 9.78 -5.63
N ASP A 24 6.19 9.88 -6.13
CA ASP A 24 5.62 11.15 -6.59
C ASP A 24 5.51 12.17 -5.44
N PHE A 25 5.00 11.75 -4.29
CA PHE A 25 4.92 12.58 -3.09
C PHE A 25 6.29 13.08 -2.62
N ILE A 26 7.30 12.21 -2.58
CA ILE A 26 8.66 12.60 -2.22
C ILE A 26 9.25 13.56 -3.25
N ALA A 27 9.00 13.31 -4.54
CA ALA A 27 9.46 14.17 -5.62
C ALA A 27 8.82 15.57 -5.55
N GLU A 28 7.53 15.67 -5.27
CA GLU A 28 6.80 16.93 -5.10
C GLU A 28 7.32 17.68 -3.85
N LEU A 29 7.52 16.98 -2.74
CA LEU A 29 8.08 17.54 -1.52
C LEU A 29 9.50 18.09 -1.71
N LEU A 30 10.33 17.40 -2.51
CA LEU A 30 11.72 17.80 -2.78
C LEU A 30 11.83 18.94 -3.80
N LYS A 31 10.99 18.95 -4.84
CA LYS A 31 11.06 19.95 -5.91
C LYS A 31 10.41 21.28 -5.54
N ASP A 32 9.21 21.23 -4.98
CA ASP A 32 8.38 22.41 -4.78
C ASP A 32 8.26 22.82 -3.32
N HIS A 33 8.89 22.07 -2.38
CA HIS A 33 8.68 22.20 -0.94
C HIS A 33 7.21 22.25 -0.53
N THR A 34 6.34 21.76 -1.42
CA THR A 34 4.89 21.85 -1.27
C THR A 34 4.42 20.53 -0.70
N PHE A 35 3.88 20.61 0.51
CA PHE A 35 3.34 19.44 1.17
C PHE A 35 1.91 19.21 0.72
N ASN A 36 1.72 18.23 -0.16
CA ASN A 36 0.41 17.84 -0.63
C ASN A 36 -0.26 16.87 0.35
N TRP A 37 -1.17 17.42 1.17
CA TRP A 37 -1.91 16.66 2.18
C TRP A 37 -2.75 15.50 1.59
N LEU A 38 -3.26 15.66 0.36
CA LEU A 38 -4.07 14.64 -0.29
C LEU A 38 -3.21 13.42 -0.65
N GLU A 39 -2.07 13.65 -1.30
CA GLU A 39 -1.13 12.58 -1.65
C GLU A 39 -0.55 11.89 -0.41
N PHE A 40 -0.27 12.65 0.64
CA PHE A 40 0.15 12.09 1.91
C PHE A 40 -0.91 11.15 2.50
N LEU A 41 -2.18 11.57 2.52
CA LEU A 41 -3.29 10.74 3.00
C LEU A 41 -3.51 9.51 2.11
N CYS A 42 -3.39 9.64 0.79
CA CYS A 42 -3.46 8.51 -0.14
C CYS A 42 -2.34 7.50 0.09
N THR A 43 -1.10 7.98 0.25
CA THR A 43 0.08 7.14 0.53
C THR A 43 -0.08 6.37 1.84
N ILE A 44 -0.54 7.04 2.91
CA ILE A 44 -0.87 6.37 4.19
C ILE A 44 -2.00 5.36 4.01
N GLY A 45 -3.04 5.69 3.23
CA GLY A 45 -4.16 4.80 2.94
C GLY A 45 -3.71 3.50 2.28
N PHE A 46 -2.84 3.59 1.25
CA PHE A 46 -2.29 2.42 0.59
C PHE A 46 -1.41 1.58 1.52
N LEU A 47 -0.60 2.23 2.36
CA LEU A 47 0.19 1.53 3.37
C LEU A 47 -0.69 0.78 4.37
N PHE A 48 -1.78 1.39 4.83
CA PHE A 48 -2.70 0.75 5.77
C PHE A 48 -3.35 -0.50 5.18
N VAL A 49 -3.81 -0.44 3.92
CA VAL A 49 -4.37 -1.61 3.22
C VAL A 49 -3.33 -2.70 3.05
N LEU A 50 -2.10 -2.36 2.67
CA LEU A 50 -0.97 -3.31 2.58
C LEU A 50 -0.70 -4.04 3.90
N ILE A 51 -0.68 -3.32 5.01
CA ILE A 51 -0.47 -3.90 6.34
C ILE A 51 -1.63 -4.84 6.68
N LYS A 52 -2.87 -4.41 6.44
CA LYS A 52 -4.06 -5.22 6.71
C LYS A 52 -4.07 -6.51 5.91
N ASP A 53 -3.79 -6.42 4.60
CA ASP A 53 -3.74 -7.58 3.72
C ASP A 53 -2.58 -8.51 4.07
N SER A 54 -1.43 -7.96 4.48
CA SER A 54 -0.29 -8.75 4.96
C SER A 54 -0.59 -9.49 6.25
N LEU A 55 -1.32 -8.85 7.18
CA LEU A 55 -1.78 -9.49 8.43
C LEU A 55 -2.81 -10.58 8.15
N ASP A 56 -3.78 -10.34 7.26
CA ASP A 56 -4.76 -11.35 6.84
C ASP A 56 -4.08 -12.54 6.15
N LEU A 57 -3.04 -12.27 5.34
CA LEU A 57 -2.25 -13.31 4.67
C LEU A 57 -1.53 -14.16 5.70
N LYS A 58 -0.89 -13.50 6.68
CA LYS A 58 -0.23 -14.18 7.78
C LYS A 58 -1.23 -15.07 8.52
N ASN A 59 -2.37 -14.53 8.94
CA ASN A 59 -3.38 -15.27 9.70
C ASN A 59 -3.87 -16.52 8.95
N LYS A 60 -4.21 -16.37 7.66
CA LYS A 60 -4.65 -17.48 6.79
C LYS A 60 -3.57 -18.53 6.49
N ASN A 61 -2.29 -18.18 6.68
CA ASN A 61 -1.18 -19.09 6.51
C ASN A 61 -0.82 -19.84 7.81
N TYR A 62 -1.24 -19.34 8.98
CA TYR A 62 -1.08 -20.01 10.28
C TYR A 62 -2.27 -20.93 10.62
N GLU A 63 -3.47 -20.68 10.09
CA GLU A 63 -4.63 -21.59 10.20
C GLU A 63 -4.57 -22.81 9.25
N LYS A 64 -3.47 -22.99 8.53
CA LYS A 64 -3.28 -24.02 7.51
C LYS A 64 -2.18 -24.99 7.89
#